data_AF-B8GIM8-F1
#
_entry.id   AF-B8GIM8-F1
#
_cell.length_a   1.000
_cell.length_b   1.000
_cell.length_c   1.000
_cell.angle_alpha   90.00
_cell.angle_beta   90.00
_cell.angle_gamma   90.00
#
_symmetry.space_group_name_H-M   'P 1'
#
loop_
_entity.id
_entity.type
_entity.pdbx_description
1 polymer ?
#
loop_
_entity_poly.entity_id
_entity_poly.type
_entity_poly.pdbx_seq_one_letter_code
_entity_poly.pdbx_strand_id
1 'polypeptide(L)'
;MVRRSPERTSQTPGTGKGPLIRFVLIASPVVSELLVFAAHDRTALANLVRDILTYYADPLRHRESVHPPLIKDFLPEKNRFSPAEMIKNVFIHHWNRQWRKKPHYFDQADFCAVHAAYWEKYRYRCVLLELEHDAIDELTSRCRQRGVTITTAMTAAFLAAYEDVAGPLDKKDRSIAIPFDLRRHLGVKENFFCFFVGGFQFRFAYNQKKQFWENVQNLHWIISSRVQNWDNSSPVMGRSIRLCSMLSSGSSATLSLHWIPSPRPIRSGSPLQPEGVKNKIDRSREHRWTEKCSSVGKKT
;
A
#
# COMPACT_ATOMS: atom_id res chain seq x y z
N MET A 1 -16.41 33.38 -2.15
CA MET A 1 -16.77 33.65 -0.73
C MET A 1 -16.62 32.34 0.04
N VAL A 2 -15.45 32.10 0.63
CA VAL A 2 -15.21 30.89 1.43
C VAL A 2 -15.92 31.07 2.76
N ARG A 3 -17.09 30.43 2.94
CA ARG A 3 -17.64 30.24 4.28
C ARG A 3 -16.71 29.28 5.01
N ARG A 4 -15.68 29.83 5.67
CA ARG A 4 -14.91 29.07 6.65
C ARG A 4 -15.87 28.76 7.79
N SER A 5 -16.32 27.50 7.86
CA SER A 5 -16.87 26.96 9.09
C SER A 5 -15.82 27.19 10.20
N PRO A 6 -16.19 27.73 11.37
CA PRO A 6 -15.24 28.06 12.41
C PRO A 6 -14.52 26.78 12.86
N GLU A 7 -13.19 26.90 12.94
CA GLU A 7 -12.22 25.98 13.55
C GLU A 7 -12.73 24.58 13.89
N ARG A 8 -12.64 23.66 12.92
CA ARG A 8 -12.31 22.28 13.23
C ARG A 8 -10.90 22.04 12.74
N THR A 9 -9.96 22.08 13.69
CA THR A 9 -8.66 21.43 13.57
C THR A 9 -8.85 20.05 12.91
N SER A 10 -7.94 19.69 12.02
CA SER A 10 -7.87 18.39 11.37
C SER A 10 -7.68 17.29 12.43
N GLN A 11 -8.76 16.93 13.12
CA GLN A 11 -8.78 15.79 14.05
C GLN A 11 -8.41 14.55 13.23
N THR A 12 -7.63 13.61 13.71
CA THR A 12 -7.51 12.32 13.00
C THR A 12 -8.76 11.47 13.19
N PRO A 13 -9.14 10.61 12.23
CA PRO A 13 -10.17 9.61 12.45
C PRO A 13 -9.67 8.62 13.52
N GLY A 14 -10.24 8.65 14.72
CA GLY A 14 -9.78 7.82 15.85
C GLY A 14 -10.52 8.02 17.16
N THR A 15 -11.20 9.15 17.38
CA THR A 15 -12.16 9.29 18.47
C THR A 15 -13.45 8.59 18.04
N GLY A 16 -13.98 7.64 18.81
CA GLY A 16 -15.13 6.77 18.48
C GLY A 16 -16.49 7.47 18.27
N LYS A 17 -16.50 8.63 17.60
CA LYS A 17 -17.66 9.46 17.28
C LYS A 17 -17.63 9.77 15.79
N GLY A 18 -18.02 8.81 14.97
CA GLY A 18 -18.34 9.04 13.56
C GLY A 18 -17.70 8.05 12.59
N PRO A 19 -18.12 8.11 11.32
CA PRO A 19 -17.62 7.22 10.28
C PRO A 19 -16.12 7.46 10.05
N LEU A 20 -15.38 6.38 9.77
CA LEU A 20 -13.93 6.43 9.44
C LEU A 20 -13.64 6.97 8.04
N ILE A 21 -14.51 7.86 7.55
CA ILE A 21 -14.42 8.52 6.26
C ILE A 21 -14.80 9.99 6.43
N ARG A 22 -14.14 10.87 5.66
CA ARG A 22 -14.41 12.30 5.67
C ARG A 22 -14.48 12.84 4.26
N PHE A 23 -15.40 13.77 4.07
CA PHE A 23 -15.61 14.48 2.84
C PHE A 23 -15.34 15.96 3.07
N VAL A 24 -14.58 16.58 2.16
CA VAL A 24 -14.35 18.02 2.13
C VAL A 24 -14.66 18.49 0.72
N LEU A 25 -15.65 19.38 0.58
CA LEU A 25 -15.96 20.04 -0.68
C LEU A 25 -15.31 21.43 -0.67
N ILE A 26 -14.36 21.65 -1.58
CA ILE A 26 -13.77 22.96 -1.84
C ILE A 26 -14.50 23.54 -3.04
N ALA A 27 -15.46 24.43 -2.78
CA ALA A 27 -16.27 25.03 -3.83
C ALA A 27 -15.64 26.35 -4.33
N SER A 28 -15.52 26.49 -5.65
CA SER A 28 -15.30 27.77 -6.33
C SER A 28 -16.39 28.01 -7.39
N PRO A 29 -16.54 29.24 -7.91
CA PRO A 29 -17.54 29.54 -8.93
C PRO A 29 -17.36 28.77 -10.26
N VAL A 30 -16.14 28.30 -10.56
CA VAL A 30 -15.81 27.65 -11.85
C VAL A 30 -15.57 26.15 -11.66
N VAL A 31 -14.88 25.76 -10.59
CA VAL A 31 -14.53 24.36 -10.29
C VAL A 31 -14.83 24.05 -8.84
N SER A 32 -15.39 22.87 -8.56
CA SER A 32 -15.50 22.36 -7.19
C SER A 32 -14.68 21.09 -7.05
N GLU A 33 -13.91 20.98 -5.98
CA GLU A 33 -13.07 19.82 -5.67
C GLU A 33 -13.67 19.03 -4.51
N LEU A 34 -13.88 17.73 -4.69
CA LEU A 34 -14.29 16.83 -3.63
C LEU A 34 -13.09 16.02 -3.15
N LEU A 35 -12.66 16.27 -1.92
CA LEU A 35 -11.63 15.49 -1.24
C LEU A 35 -12.29 14.43 -0.36
N VAL A 36 -11.90 13.18 -0.56
CA VAL A 36 -12.39 12.03 0.21
C VAL A 36 -11.22 11.40 0.96
N PHE A 37 -11.27 11.44 2.29
CA PHE A 37 -10.29 10.80 3.17
C PHE A 37 -10.90 9.52 3.73
N ALA A 38 -10.42 8.36 3.29
CA ALA A 38 -10.96 7.07 3.70
C ALA A 38 -9.85 6.01 3.85
N ALA A 39 -10.20 4.88 4.46
CA ALA A 39 -9.30 3.74 4.63
C ALA A 39 -8.84 3.12 3.29
N HIS A 40 -7.68 2.46 3.31
CA HIS A 40 -6.79 2.12 2.19
C HIS A 40 -7.29 1.15 1.08
N ASP A 41 -8.59 0.91 0.90
CA ASP A 41 -9.09 0.08 -0.22
C ASP A 41 -9.44 0.93 -1.46
N ARG A 42 -8.60 0.80 -2.50
CA ARG A 42 -8.78 1.52 -3.77
C ARG A 42 -10.09 1.20 -4.48
N THR A 43 -10.51 -0.08 -4.50
CA THR A 43 -11.73 -0.50 -5.20
C THR A 43 -12.96 -0.01 -4.43
N ALA A 44 -12.93 -0.07 -3.10
CA ALA A 44 -13.97 0.51 -2.27
C ALA A 44 -14.12 2.01 -2.56
N LEU A 45 -13.01 2.76 -2.60
CA LEU A 45 -13.03 4.19 -2.90
C LEU A 45 -13.58 4.49 -4.30
N ALA A 46 -13.15 3.73 -5.32
CA ALA A 46 -13.68 3.88 -6.68
C ALA A 46 -15.20 3.62 -6.74
N ASN A 47 -15.67 2.58 -6.05
CA ASN A 47 -17.10 2.28 -5.94
C ASN A 47 -17.86 3.42 -5.26
N LEU A 48 -17.33 3.98 -4.17
CA LEU A 48 -17.94 5.13 -3.48
C LEU A 48 -18.03 6.35 -4.39
N VAL A 49 -16.94 6.70 -5.09
CA VAL A 49 -16.94 7.85 -6.02
C VAL A 49 -17.94 7.63 -7.15
N ARG A 50 -17.99 6.43 -7.74
CA ARG A 50 -19.00 6.08 -8.74
C ARG A 50 -20.41 6.25 -8.20
N ASP A 51 -20.67 5.77 -6.99
CA ASP A 51 -21.99 5.84 -6.38
C ASP A 51 -22.37 7.31 -6.11
N ILE A 52 -21.47 8.13 -5.57
CA ILE A 52 -21.68 9.59 -5.39
C ILE A 52 -22.05 10.26 -6.71
N LEU A 53 -21.29 10.02 -7.79
CA LEU A 53 -21.56 10.60 -9.11
C LEU A 53 -22.90 10.11 -9.68
N THR A 54 -23.26 8.86 -9.43
CA THR A 54 -24.54 8.28 -9.86
C THR A 54 -25.72 8.96 -9.16
N TYR A 55 -25.65 9.17 -7.84
CA TYR A 55 -26.68 9.89 -7.08
C TYR A 55 -26.74 11.37 -7.40
N TYR A 56 -25.61 11.96 -7.75
CA TYR A 56 -25.57 13.34 -8.21
C TYR A 56 -26.33 13.51 -9.54
N ALA A 57 -26.19 12.55 -10.45
CA ALA A 57 -26.89 12.57 -11.74
C ALA A 57 -28.39 12.22 -11.63
N ASP A 58 -28.77 11.34 -10.69
CA ASP A 58 -30.15 10.96 -10.44
C ASP A 58 -30.44 10.91 -8.92
N PRO A 59 -30.88 12.03 -8.33
CA PRO A 59 -31.15 12.11 -6.88
C PRO A 59 -32.34 11.27 -6.41
N LEU A 60 -33.25 10.89 -7.31
CA LEU A 60 -34.45 10.09 -6.97
C LEU A 60 -34.15 8.60 -6.94
N ARG A 61 -32.98 8.18 -7.44
CA ARG A 61 -32.54 6.80 -7.42
C ARG A 61 -32.49 6.29 -5.98
N HIS A 62 -33.32 5.31 -5.65
CA HIS A 62 -33.23 4.62 -4.39
C HIS A 62 -32.25 3.43 -4.51
N ARG A 63 -31.43 3.21 -3.47
CA ARG A 63 -30.66 1.97 -3.34
C ARG A 63 -30.79 1.49 -1.92
N GLU A 64 -31.12 0.22 -1.79
CA GLU A 64 -31.15 -0.42 -0.50
C GLU A 64 -29.72 -0.54 0.05
N SER A 65 -29.58 -0.25 1.35
CA SER A 65 -28.32 -0.44 2.05
C SER A 65 -28.06 -1.93 2.21
N VAL A 66 -27.06 -2.46 1.53
CA VAL A 66 -26.59 -3.84 1.73
C VAL A 66 -25.53 -3.84 2.82
N HIS A 67 -25.72 -4.69 3.84
CA HIS A 67 -24.73 -4.84 4.90
C HIS A 67 -23.48 -5.55 4.36
N PRO A 68 -22.28 -5.02 4.64
CA PRO A 68 -21.06 -5.72 4.26
C PRO A 68 -20.97 -7.05 5.03
N PRO A 69 -20.50 -8.12 4.38
CA PRO A 69 -20.24 -9.39 5.06
C PRO A 69 -19.19 -9.20 6.16
N LEU A 70 -19.29 -9.98 7.24
CA LEU A 70 -18.32 -9.89 8.32
C LEU A 70 -17.02 -10.52 7.85
N ILE A 71 -15.88 -9.89 8.13
CA ILE A 71 -14.55 -10.44 7.79
C ILE A 71 -14.37 -11.86 8.35
N LYS A 72 -15.03 -12.15 9.49
CA LYS A 72 -15.02 -13.48 10.12
C LYS A 72 -15.56 -14.58 9.22
N ASP A 73 -16.52 -14.26 8.37
CA ASP A 73 -17.20 -15.20 7.46
C ASP A 73 -16.24 -15.70 6.36
N PHE A 74 -15.12 -15.00 6.17
CA PHE A 74 -14.12 -15.28 5.15
C PHE A 74 -12.80 -15.82 5.71
N LEU A 75 -12.68 -15.92 7.03
CA LEU A 75 -11.52 -16.55 7.64
C LEU A 75 -11.70 -18.07 7.52
N PRO A 76 -10.71 -18.82 6.99
CA PRO A 76 -10.81 -20.27 6.95
C PRO A 76 -11.08 -20.78 8.37
N GLU A 77 -12.02 -21.73 8.48
CA GLU A 77 -12.32 -22.36 9.76
C GLU A 77 -11.00 -22.86 10.37
N LYS A 78 -10.73 -22.44 11.61
CA LYS A 78 -9.52 -22.85 12.31
C LYS A 78 -9.55 -24.37 12.43
N ASN A 79 -8.74 -25.05 11.61
CA ASN A 79 -8.40 -26.44 11.87
C ASN A 79 -7.90 -26.53 13.31
N ARG A 80 -8.68 -27.22 14.14
CA ARG A 80 -8.44 -27.36 15.56
C ARG A 80 -7.16 -28.18 15.74
N PHE A 81 -6.25 -27.67 16.58
CA PHE A 81 -5.02 -28.31 17.04
C PHE A 81 -3.85 -28.37 16.04
N SER A 82 -3.18 -27.22 15.83
CA SER A 82 -1.78 -27.22 15.42
C SER A 82 -0.88 -26.82 16.60
N PRO A 83 0.27 -27.49 16.82
CA PRO A 83 1.23 -27.12 17.86
C PRO A 83 1.71 -25.66 17.75
N ALA A 84 1.82 -25.15 16.52
CA ALA A 84 2.19 -23.78 16.25
C ALA A 84 1.14 -22.76 16.77
N GLU A 85 -0.15 -23.05 16.63
CA GLU A 85 -1.21 -22.19 17.18
C GLU A 85 -1.27 -22.23 18.71
N MET A 86 -0.92 -23.37 19.33
CA MET A 86 -0.85 -23.48 20.79
C MET A 86 0.27 -22.61 21.37
N ILE A 87 1.49 -22.73 20.83
CA ILE A 87 2.65 -21.91 21.23
C ILE A 87 2.32 -20.43 21.07
N LYS A 88 1.71 -20.06 19.95
CA LYS A 88 1.28 -18.70 19.67
C LYS A 88 0.23 -18.18 20.67
N ASN A 89 -0.74 -19.01 21.06
CA ASN A 89 -1.72 -18.63 22.08
C ASN A 89 -1.04 -18.38 23.44
N VAL A 90 -0.03 -19.18 23.81
CA VAL A 90 0.76 -18.96 25.03
C VAL A 90 1.46 -17.61 24.98
N PHE A 91 2.14 -17.27 23.88
CA PHE A 91 2.77 -15.96 23.71
C PHE A 91 1.77 -14.80 23.75
N ILE A 92 0.62 -14.95 23.07
CA ILE A 92 -0.46 -13.94 23.10
C ILE A 92 -0.96 -13.74 24.54
N HIS A 93 -1.21 -14.81 25.29
CA HIS A 93 -1.63 -14.70 26.68
C HIS A 93 -0.56 -14.07 27.57
N HIS A 94 0.72 -14.42 27.37
CA HIS A 94 1.82 -13.80 28.09
C HIS A 94 1.88 -12.29 27.84
N TRP A 95 1.85 -11.87 26.57
CA TRP A 95 1.85 -10.45 26.22
C TRP A 95 0.61 -9.74 26.75
N ASN A 96 -0.59 -10.31 26.58
CA ASN A 96 -1.82 -9.73 27.12
C ASN A 96 -1.72 -9.54 28.65
N ARG A 97 -1.09 -10.48 29.37
CA ARG A 97 -0.86 -10.36 30.81
C ARG A 97 0.14 -9.24 31.15
N GLN A 98 1.24 -9.13 30.40
CA GLN A 98 2.21 -8.04 30.58
C GLN A 98 1.56 -6.67 30.34
N TRP A 99 0.79 -6.56 29.25
CA TRP A 99 0.05 -5.36 28.89
C TRP A 99 -0.99 -4.96 29.94
N ARG A 100 -1.74 -5.92 30.51
CA ARG A 100 -2.69 -5.65 31.59
C ARG A 100 -2.02 -5.18 32.88
N LYS A 101 -0.78 -5.63 33.15
CA LYS A 101 -0.01 -5.19 34.32
C LYS A 101 0.52 -3.76 34.19
N LYS A 102 0.80 -3.32 32.96
CA LYS A 102 1.32 -1.98 32.64
C LYS A 102 0.61 -1.45 31.40
N PRO A 103 -0.64 -0.99 31.52
CA PRO A 103 -1.37 -0.48 30.37
C PRO A 103 -0.70 0.83 29.92
N HIS A 104 -0.18 0.83 28.70
CA HIS A 104 0.20 2.06 28.01
C HIS A 104 -1.01 2.52 27.22
N TYR A 105 -1.56 3.66 27.61
CA TYR A 105 -2.58 4.35 26.84
C TYR A 105 -1.88 5.32 25.90
N PHE A 106 -2.28 5.28 24.64
CA PHE A 106 -1.91 6.30 23.67
C PHE A 106 -3.11 7.20 23.50
N ASP A 107 -2.94 8.48 23.79
CA ASP A 107 -3.96 9.46 23.50
C ASP A 107 -3.73 10.12 22.14
N GLN A 108 -4.58 11.10 21.83
CA GLN A 108 -4.49 11.85 20.59
C GLN A 108 -3.23 12.74 20.53
N ALA A 109 -2.73 13.22 21.67
CA ALA A 109 -1.52 14.02 21.74
C ALA A 109 -0.29 13.14 21.46
N ASP A 110 -0.24 11.92 22.00
CA ASP A 110 0.79 10.94 21.69
C ASP A 110 0.82 10.60 20.20
N PHE A 111 -0.36 10.37 19.61
CA PHE A 111 -0.47 10.14 18.17
C PHE A 111 0.07 11.34 17.37
N CYS A 112 -0.35 12.55 17.72
CA CYS A 112 0.11 13.77 17.04
C CYS A 112 1.63 13.94 17.18
N ALA A 113 2.20 13.66 18.35
CA ALA A 113 3.63 13.76 18.61
C ALA A 113 4.43 12.74 17.79
N VAL A 114 4.01 11.47 17.77
CA VAL A 114 4.64 10.42 16.95
C VAL A 114 4.52 10.73 15.47
N HIS A 115 3.35 11.19 15.03
CA HIS A 115 3.10 11.57 13.65
C HIS A 115 3.97 12.77 13.24
N ALA A 116 4.05 13.82 14.07
CA ALA A 116 4.92 14.96 13.82
C ALA A 116 6.40 14.55 13.72
N ALA A 117 6.90 13.77 14.69
CA ALA A 117 8.27 13.26 14.67
C ALA A 117 8.56 12.37 13.44
N TYR A 118 7.56 11.58 13.01
CA TYR A 118 7.65 10.79 11.78
C TYR A 118 7.81 11.69 10.55
N TRP A 119 6.97 12.71 10.37
CA TRP A 119 7.05 13.61 9.22
C TRP A 119 8.26 14.55 9.24
N GLU A 120 8.74 14.92 10.44
CA GLU A 120 10.00 15.67 10.58
C GLU A 120 11.19 14.82 10.12
N LYS A 121 11.21 13.53 10.47
CA LYS A 121 12.27 12.59 10.08
C LYS A 121 12.20 12.23 8.60
N TYR A 122 11.01 12.00 8.06
CA TYR A 122 10.82 11.49 6.70
C TYR A 122 10.30 12.60 5.77
N ARG A 123 11.21 13.19 4.99
CA ARG A 123 10.85 14.11 3.91
C ARG A 123 10.54 13.29 2.65
N TYR A 124 9.26 13.02 2.43
CA TYR A 124 8.81 12.36 1.21
C TYR A 124 8.90 13.31 0.02
N ARG A 125 9.38 12.78 -1.11
CA ARG A 125 9.28 13.41 -2.41
C ARG A 125 8.41 12.50 -3.27
N CYS A 126 7.37 13.08 -3.87
CA CYS A 126 6.59 12.40 -4.87
C CYS A 126 7.17 12.78 -6.24
N VAL A 127 7.41 11.77 -7.08
CA VAL A 127 7.74 11.98 -8.49
C VAL A 127 6.59 11.38 -9.28
N LEU A 128 5.94 12.20 -10.09
CA LEU A 128 4.94 11.74 -11.04
C LEU A 128 5.67 11.35 -12.33
N LEU A 129 5.52 10.08 -12.72
CA LEU A 129 5.95 9.59 -14.00
C LEU A 129 4.70 9.23 -14.80
N GLU A 130 4.54 9.85 -15.94
CA GLU A 130 3.43 9.62 -16.85
C GLU A 130 3.96 8.92 -18.10
N LEU A 131 3.24 7.89 -18.55
CA LEU A 131 3.52 7.22 -19.81
C LEU A 131 2.56 7.78 -20.85
N GLU A 132 3.10 8.10 -22.01
CA GLU A 132 2.30 8.49 -23.18
C GLU A 132 1.36 7.36 -23.60
N HIS A 133 0.27 7.71 -24.28
CA HIS A 133 -0.78 6.77 -24.65
C HIS A 133 -0.27 5.63 -25.55
N ASP A 134 0.59 5.96 -26.52
CA ASP A 134 1.22 4.99 -27.43
C ASP A 134 2.12 4.00 -26.68
N ALA A 135 2.89 4.49 -25.70
CA ALA A 135 3.73 3.66 -24.83
C ALA A 135 2.88 2.72 -23.95
N ILE A 136 1.72 3.17 -23.46
CA ILE A 136 0.78 2.34 -22.69
C ILE A 136 0.17 1.24 -23.58
N ASP A 137 -0.22 1.58 -24.80
CA ASP A 137 -0.80 0.63 -25.76
C ASP A 137 0.23 -0.44 -26.15
N GLU A 138 1.46 -0.02 -26.42
CA GLU A 138 2.55 -0.92 -26.73
C GLU A 138 2.87 -1.85 -25.55
N LEU A 139 3.00 -1.31 -24.33
CA LEU A 139 3.22 -2.10 -23.13
C LEU A 139 2.10 -3.12 -22.92
N THR A 140 0.84 -2.70 -23.09
CA THR A 140 -0.33 -3.56 -22.95
C THR A 140 -0.31 -4.69 -23.97
N SER A 141 -0.02 -4.38 -25.24
CA SER A 141 0.09 -5.36 -26.32
C SER A 141 1.18 -6.39 -26.03
N ARG A 142 2.38 -5.94 -25.66
CA ARG A 142 3.50 -6.83 -25.32
C ARG A 142 3.20 -7.72 -24.11
N CYS A 143 2.56 -7.18 -23.08
CA CYS A 143 2.11 -7.96 -21.92
C CYS A 143 1.14 -9.07 -22.32
N ARG A 144 0.15 -8.76 -23.17
CA ARG A 144 -0.82 -9.75 -23.68
C ARG A 144 -0.15 -10.84 -24.50
N GLN A 145 0.70 -10.47 -25.46
CA GLN A 145 1.44 -11.43 -26.31
C GLN A 145 2.28 -12.41 -25.49
N ARG A 146 2.80 -11.97 -24.33
CA ARG A 146 3.66 -12.79 -23.46
C ARG A 146 2.92 -13.47 -22.31
N GLY A 147 1.60 -13.32 -22.23
CA GLY A 147 0.78 -13.93 -21.17
C GLY A 147 1.10 -13.41 -19.76
N VAL A 148 1.45 -12.12 -19.62
CA VAL A 148 1.78 -11.49 -18.33
C VAL A 148 0.94 -10.23 -18.09
N THR A 149 0.93 -9.72 -16.86
CA THR A 149 0.22 -8.48 -16.52
C THR A 149 1.12 -7.24 -16.56
N ILE A 150 0.53 -6.08 -16.80
CA ILE A 150 1.21 -4.77 -16.71
C ILE A 150 1.86 -4.59 -15.34
N THR A 151 1.16 -4.94 -14.25
CA THR A 151 1.71 -4.87 -12.88
C THR A 151 2.99 -5.67 -12.73
N THR A 152 3.04 -6.89 -13.27
CA THR A 152 4.24 -7.72 -13.24
C THR A 152 5.38 -7.08 -14.04
N ALA A 153 5.10 -6.60 -15.26
CA ALA A 153 6.10 -5.95 -16.10
C ALA A 153 6.66 -4.69 -15.44
N MET A 154 5.79 -3.84 -14.87
CA MET A 154 6.21 -2.63 -14.14
C MET A 154 7.03 -2.96 -12.90
N THR A 155 6.63 -4.00 -12.14
CA THR A 155 7.39 -4.42 -10.95
C THR A 155 8.80 -4.90 -11.35
N ALA A 156 8.92 -5.71 -12.40
CA ALA A 156 10.21 -6.14 -12.93
C ALA A 156 11.03 -4.94 -13.46
N ALA A 157 10.41 -3.97 -14.11
CA ALA A 157 11.07 -2.75 -14.59
C ALA A 157 11.64 -1.91 -13.44
N PHE A 158 10.89 -1.73 -12.36
CA PHE A 158 11.39 -1.02 -11.18
C PHE A 158 12.51 -1.78 -10.47
N LEU A 159 12.46 -3.10 -10.42
CA LEU A 159 13.54 -3.91 -9.86
C LEU A 159 14.80 -3.82 -10.71
N ALA A 160 14.66 -3.89 -12.04
CA ALA A 160 15.76 -3.71 -12.98
C ALA A 160 16.40 -2.32 -12.82
N ALA A 161 15.57 -1.26 -12.81
CA ALA A 161 16.03 0.11 -12.63
C ALA A 161 16.71 0.32 -11.27
N TYR A 162 16.17 -0.27 -10.20
CA TYR A 162 16.81 -0.22 -8.89
C TYR A 162 18.18 -0.90 -8.92
N GLU A 163 18.27 -2.09 -9.50
CA GLU A 163 19.54 -2.82 -9.61
C GLU A 163 20.58 -2.06 -10.45
N ASP A 164 20.13 -1.38 -11.51
CA ASP A 164 20.99 -0.55 -12.36
C ASP A 164 21.50 0.72 -11.66
N VAL A 165 20.68 1.32 -10.78
CA VAL A 165 21.02 2.60 -10.11
C VAL A 165 21.73 2.39 -8.77
N ALA A 166 21.24 1.46 -7.96
CA ALA A 166 21.67 1.25 -6.57
C ALA A 166 22.44 -0.07 -6.38
N GLY A 167 22.50 -0.92 -7.40
CA GLY A 167 23.09 -2.25 -7.30
C GLY A 167 22.13 -3.30 -6.76
N PRO A 168 22.58 -4.56 -6.63
CA PRO A 168 21.74 -5.67 -6.23
C PRO A 168 21.25 -5.50 -4.79
N LEU A 169 19.95 -5.71 -4.57
CA LEU A 169 19.35 -5.71 -3.23
C LEU A 169 20.04 -6.73 -2.32
N ASP A 170 20.26 -6.35 -1.06
CA ASP A 170 20.69 -7.26 -0.01
C ASP A 170 19.70 -8.43 0.13
N LYS A 171 20.20 -9.63 0.47
CA LYS A 171 19.34 -10.84 0.60
C LYS A 171 18.14 -10.65 1.54
N LYS A 172 18.30 -9.83 2.58
CA LYS A 172 17.26 -9.49 3.56
C LYS A 172 16.18 -8.54 3.01
N ASP A 173 16.51 -7.72 2.02
CA ASP A 173 15.66 -6.62 1.51
C ASP A 173 14.98 -6.96 0.17
N ARG A 174 15.18 -8.17 -0.35
CA ARG A 174 14.56 -8.70 -1.59
C ARG A 174 13.07 -9.04 -1.48
N SER A 175 12.37 -8.49 -0.49
CA SER A 175 10.97 -8.82 -0.25
C SER A 175 10.07 -7.95 -1.12
N ILE A 176 9.27 -8.56 -1.98
CA ILE A 176 8.22 -7.89 -2.77
C ILE A 176 6.90 -8.16 -2.09
N ALA A 177 6.10 -7.11 -1.89
CA ALA A 177 4.72 -7.19 -1.45
C ALA A 177 3.78 -6.98 -2.64
N ILE A 178 2.90 -7.93 -2.90
CA ILE A 178 1.90 -7.83 -3.96
C ILE A 178 0.51 -7.79 -3.32
N PRO A 179 -0.20 -6.64 -3.38
CA PRO A 179 -1.58 -6.60 -2.97
C PRO A 179 -2.46 -7.26 -4.03
N PHE A 180 -3.56 -7.87 -3.61
CA PHE A 180 -4.58 -8.43 -4.49
C PHE A 180 -5.98 -8.16 -3.91
N ASP A 181 -7.00 -8.21 -4.77
CA ASP A 181 -8.39 -7.94 -4.37
C ASP A 181 -9.03 -9.22 -3.82
N LEU A 182 -9.37 -9.23 -2.53
CA LEU A 182 -10.00 -10.38 -1.88
C LEU A 182 -11.39 -10.66 -2.45
N ARG A 183 -12.09 -9.67 -3.02
CA ARG A 183 -13.45 -9.89 -3.56
C ARG A 183 -13.50 -10.99 -4.61
N ARG A 184 -12.45 -11.05 -5.46
CA ARG A 184 -12.30 -12.06 -6.53
C ARG A 184 -12.21 -13.49 -5.99
N HIS A 185 -11.64 -13.61 -4.80
CA HIS A 185 -11.39 -14.86 -4.11
C HIS A 185 -12.64 -15.27 -3.32
N LEU A 186 -13.24 -14.32 -2.62
CA LEU A 186 -14.40 -14.55 -1.76
C LEU A 186 -15.72 -14.72 -2.52
N GLY A 187 -15.72 -14.57 -3.85
CA GLY A 187 -16.92 -14.70 -4.68
C GLY A 187 -17.97 -13.60 -4.42
N VAL A 188 -17.56 -12.49 -3.80
CA VAL A 188 -18.44 -11.37 -3.46
C VAL A 188 -18.83 -10.65 -4.75
N LYS A 189 -20.14 -10.57 -5.03
CA LYS A 189 -20.68 -9.95 -6.25
C LYS A 189 -21.04 -8.49 -6.04
N GLU A 190 -21.32 -8.11 -4.81
CA GLU A 190 -21.76 -6.78 -4.45
C GLU A 190 -20.58 -5.82 -4.25
N ASN A 191 -20.83 -4.55 -4.54
CA ASN A 191 -19.85 -3.48 -4.37
C ASN A 191 -19.94 -2.90 -2.95
N PHE A 192 -19.21 -3.49 -2.02
CA PHE A 192 -19.11 -2.99 -0.65
C PHE A 192 -17.99 -1.97 -0.45
N PHE A 193 -18.30 -0.94 0.34
CA PHE A 193 -17.31 -0.03 0.89
C PHE A 193 -16.70 -0.60 2.17
N CYS A 194 -15.76 -1.53 2.03
CA CYS A 194 -15.00 -2.10 3.14
C CYS A 194 -13.63 -2.58 2.68
N PHE A 195 -12.79 -2.98 3.63
CA PHE A 195 -11.40 -3.35 3.38
C PHE A 195 -11.28 -4.78 2.85
N PHE A 196 -11.16 -4.92 1.52
CA PHE A 196 -10.95 -6.21 0.84
C PHE A 196 -9.60 -6.26 0.12
N VAL A 197 -8.55 -5.79 0.78
CA VAL A 197 -7.18 -5.87 0.25
C VAL A 197 -6.47 -7.06 0.88
N GLY A 198 -6.16 -8.02 0.02
CA GLY A 198 -5.31 -9.18 0.25
C GLY A 198 -3.85 -8.86 -0.11
N GLY A 199 -2.90 -9.70 0.30
CA GLY A 199 -1.53 -9.53 -0.11
C GLY A 199 -0.60 -10.59 0.44
N PHE A 200 0.39 -10.96 -0.37
CA PHE A 200 1.49 -11.83 0.03
C PHE A 200 2.83 -11.13 -0.12
N GLN A 201 3.82 -11.67 0.58
CA GLN A 201 5.21 -11.25 0.45
C GLN A 201 6.07 -12.45 0.06
N PHE A 202 7.00 -12.20 -0.84
CA PHE A 202 7.95 -13.22 -1.29
C PHE A 202 9.29 -12.59 -1.65
N ARG A 203 10.33 -13.42 -1.59
CA ARG A 203 11.67 -12.98 -2.00
C ARG A 203 11.82 -13.13 -3.51
N PHE A 204 12.32 -12.10 -4.16
CA PHE A 204 12.67 -12.13 -5.56
C PHE A 204 13.88 -11.23 -5.82
N ALA A 205 14.78 -11.71 -6.66
CA ALA A 205 15.94 -10.94 -7.12
C ALA A 205 15.83 -10.82 -8.64
N TYR A 206 15.99 -9.61 -9.16
CA TYR A 206 16.17 -9.45 -10.59
C TYR A 206 17.51 -10.07 -11.00
N ASN A 207 17.55 -10.66 -12.20
CA ASN A 207 18.73 -11.34 -12.71
C ASN A 207 19.20 -10.63 -13.98
N GLN A 208 20.26 -9.83 -13.86
CA GLN A 208 20.88 -9.10 -14.97
C GLN A 208 21.42 -10.00 -16.09
N LYS A 209 21.66 -11.30 -15.82
CA LYS A 209 22.12 -12.25 -16.84
C LYS A 209 20.99 -12.77 -17.73
N LYS A 210 19.73 -12.57 -17.32
CA LYS A 210 18.54 -12.96 -18.09
C LYS A 210 18.00 -11.78 -18.87
N GLN A 211 17.33 -12.05 -19.99
CA GLN A 211 16.59 -11.01 -20.69
C GLN A 211 15.47 -10.44 -19.80
N PHE A 212 15.08 -9.18 -20.06
CA PHE A 212 14.04 -8.51 -19.27
C PHE A 212 12.76 -9.34 -19.19
N TRP A 213 12.25 -9.82 -20.32
CA TRP A 213 10.99 -10.56 -20.36
C TRP A 213 11.07 -11.94 -19.70
N GLU A 214 12.25 -12.56 -19.62
CA GLU A 214 12.43 -13.78 -18.83
C GLU A 214 12.28 -13.49 -17.33
N ASN A 215 12.83 -12.37 -16.84
CA ASN A 215 12.61 -11.93 -15.46
C ASN A 215 11.11 -11.67 -15.21
N VAL A 216 10.43 -10.99 -16.14
CA VAL A 216 8.98 -10.72 -16.07
C VAL A 216 8.19 -12.03 -15.98
N GLN A 217 8.48 -13.01 -16.83
CA GLN A 217 7.77 -14.31 -16.83
C GLN A 217 7.99 -15.08 -15.53
N ASN A 218 9.23 -15.15 -15.03
CA ASN A 218 9.54 -15.80 -13.75
C ASN A 218 8.78 -15.13 -12.60
N LEU A 219 8.77 -13.79 -12.56
CA LEU A 219 8.02 -13.03 -11.57
C LEU A 219 6.51 -13.28 -11.72
N HIS A 220 6.01 -13.31 -12.96
CA HIS A 220 4.59 -13.53 -13.25
C HIS A 220 4.13 -14.87 -12.71
N TRP A 221 4.89 -15.92 -12.97
CA TRP A 221 4.59 -17.27 -12.50
C TRP A 221 4.49 -17.33 -10.97
N ILE A 222 5.45 -16.73 -10.25
CA ILE A 222 5.40 -16.69 -8.77
C ILE A 222 4.15 -15.96 -8.28
N ILE A 223 3.84 -14.80 -8.87
CA ILE A 223 2.70 -13.98 -8.48
C ILE A 223 1.39 -14.72 -8.76
N SER A 224 1.21 -15.24 -9.98
CA SER A 224 -0.04 -15.88 -10.41
C SER A 224 -0.31 -17.16 -9.62
N SER A 225 0.70 -18.00 -9.38
CA SER A 225 0.57 -19.20 -8.54
C SER A 225 0.14 -18.86 -7.11
N ARG A 226 0.69 -17.79 -6.52
CA ARG A 226 0.33 -17.38 -5.15
C ARG A 226 -1.06 -16.76 -5.05
N VAL A 227 -1.45 -15.95 -6.03
CA VAL A 227 -2.82 -15.43 -6.13
C VAL A 227 -3.80 -16.60 -6.24
N GLN A 228 -3.56 -17.56 -7.13
CA GLN A 228 -4.44 -18.72 -7.32
C GLN A 228 -4.55 -19.59 -6.06
N ASN A 229 -3.46 -19.78 -5.32
CA ASN A 229 -3.42 -20.60 -4.12
C ASN A 229 -3.83 -19.86 -2.83
N TRP A 230 -4.29 -18.61 -2.92
CA TRP A 230 -4.64 -17.77 -1.76
C TRP A 230 -3.53 -17.74 -0.71
N ASP A 231 -2.29 -17.64 -1.16
CA ASP A 231 -1.18 -17.52 -0.24
C ASP A 231 -1.34 -16.21 0.55
N ASN A 232 -1.71 -16.32 1.82
CA ASN A 232 -1.83 -15.20 2.75
C ASN A 232 -0.61 -15.13 3.68
N SER A 233 0.54 -15.69 3.28
CA SER A 233 1.77 -15.71 4.10
C SER A 233 2.39 -14.34 4.38
N SER A 234 1.75 -13.22 4.01
CA SER A 234 2.24 -11.88 4.35
C SER A 234 2.26 -11.70 5.88
N PRO A 235 3.44 -11.45 6.48
CA PRO A 235 3.55 -11.11 7.90
C PRO A 235 2.81 -9.80 8.24
N VAL A 236 2.63 -8.93 7.24
CA VAL A 236 1.96 -7.63 7.37
C VAL A 236 0.45 -7.81 7.44
N MET A 237 -0.11 -8.79 6.72
CA MET A 237 -1.56 -8.97 6.65
C MET A 237 -2.11 -9.93 7.72
N GLY A 238 -1.32 -10.92 8.15
CA GLY A 238 -1.60 -11.67 9.38
C GLY A 238 -1.70 -10.78 10.62
N ARG A 239 -1.09 -9.58 10.60
CA ARG A 239 -1.25 -8.53 11.61
C ARG A 239 -2.44 -7.61 11.31
N SER A 240 -2.63 -7.16 10.06
CA SER A 240 -3.68 -6.20 9.70
C SER A 240 -5.11 -6.76 9.72
N ILE A 241 -5.33 -8.01 9.27
CA ILE A 241 -6.64 -8.69 9.36
C ILE A 241 -6.96 -9.03 10.83
N ARG A 242 -5.94 -9.38 11.63
CA ARG A 242 -6.10 -9.58 13.08
C ARG A 242 -6.46 -8.29 13.80
N LEU A 243 -5.87 -7.15 13.43
CA LEU A 243 -6.22 -5.83 13.98
C LEU A 243 -7.70 -5.50 13.76
N CYS A 244 -8.22 -5.67 12.55
CA CYS A 244 -9.65 -5.41 12.28
C CYS A 244 -10.57 -6.34 13.06
N SER A 245 -10.22 -7.63 13.17
CA SER A 245 -11.02 -8.59 13.94
C SER A 245 -11.06 -8.30 15.44
N MET A 246 -9.95 -7.80 16.03
CA MET A 246 -9.88 -7.46 17.47
C MET A 246 -10.63 -6.17 17.81
N LEU A 247 -10.62 -5.18 16.92
CA LEU A 247 -11.38 -3.93 17.11
C LEU A 247 -12.90 -4.14 17.01
N SER A 248 -13.35 -5.12 16.20
CA SER A 248 -14.78 -5.46 16.07
C SER A 248 -15.38 -6.28 17.21
N SER A 249 -14.56 -6.91 18.07
CA SER A 249 -15.05 -7.82 19.12
C SER A 249 -15.17 -7.17 20.51
N GLY A 250 -15.17 -5.84 20.60
CA GLY A 250 -15.32 -5.11 21.87
C GLY A 250 -14.21 -5.40 22.91
N SER A 251 -13.11 -6.03 22.49
CA SER A 251 -11.97 -6.34 23.35
C SER A 251 -10.87 -5.34 23.07
N SER A 252 -10.64 -4.40 23.98
CA SER A 252 -9.49 -3.50 23.95
C SER A 252 -8.20 -4.31 23.88
N ALA A 253 -7.59 -4.36 22.70
CA ALA A 253 -6.25 -4.87 22.47
C ALA A 253 -5.53 -3.93 21.50
N THR A 254 -4.62 -3.13 22.05
CA THR A 254 -3.80 -2.14 21.35
C THR A 254 -2.45 -2.76 20.97
N LEU A 255 -1.92 -2.39 19.79
CA LEU A 255 -0.75 -3.02 19.17
C LEU A 255 0.60 -2.49 19.72
N SER A 256 1.54 -3.37 20.07
CA SER A 256 2.98 -3.03 20.12
C SER A 256 3.55 -2.99 18.70
N LEU A 257 4.03 -1.83 18.26
CA LEU A 257 5.11 -1.75 17.28
C LEU A 257 6.43 -2.04 18.01
N HIS A 258 7.09 -3.15 17.70
CA HIS A 258 8.47 -3.35 18.15
C HIS A 258 9.37 -2.37 17.39
N TRP A 259 9.85 -1.36 18.12
CA TRP A 259 10.98 -0.52 17.74
C TRP A 259 12.23 -1.39 17.60
N ILE A 260 12.82 -1.42 16.40
CA ILE A 260 14.22 -1.82 16.23
C ILE A 260 15.05 -0.61 16.66
N PRO A 261 15.99 -0.72 17.62
CA PRO A 261 16.83 0.41 18.01
C PRO A 261 17.63 0.88 16.78
N SER A 262 17.56 2.19 16.49
CA SER A 262 18.37 2.79 15.43
C SER A 262 19.87 2.59 15.72
N PRO A 263 20.71 2.46 14.68
CA PRO A 263 22.16 2.61 14.84
C PRO A 263 22.45 4.00 15.44
N ARG A 264 23.45 4.05 16.32
CA ARG A 264 23.82 5.24 17.11
C ARG A 264 23.97 6.49 16.23
N PRO A 265 23.60 7.68 16.72
CA PRO A 265 23.90 8.93 16.03
C PRO A 265 25.42 9.07 15.86
N ILE A 266 25.83 9.38 14.63
CA ILE A 266 27.18 9.87 14.33
C ILE A 266 27.36 11.15 15.14
N ARG A 267 28.41 11.18 15.98
CA ARG A 267 28.80 12.35 16.76
C ARG A 267 28.90 13.57 15.84
N SER A 268 28.23 14.64 16.23
CA SER A 268 28.33 15.98 15.66
C SER A 268 29.79 16.45 15.61
N GLY A 269 30.34 16.52 14.40
CA GLY A 269 31.49 17.37 14.07
C GLY A 269 30.98 18.68 13.48
N SER A 270 31.61 19.78 13.88
CA SER A 270 31.34 21.20 13.64
C SER A 270 31.05 21.60 12.17
N PRO A 271 30.39 22.76 11.94
CA PRO A 271 29.92 23.17 10.62
C PRO A 271 31.07 23.63 9.72
N LEU A 272 31.17 23.04 8.53
CA LEU A 272 31.95 23.59 7.42
C LEU A 272 31.02 24.41 6.51
N GLN A 273 31.50 25.60 6.16
CA GLN A 273 30.85 26.58 5.29
C GLN A 273 30.65 26.08 3.85
N PRO A 274 29.75 26.71 3.06
CA PRO A 274 29.40 26.22 1.73
C PRO A 274 30.40 26.75 0.69
N GLU A 275 31.29 25.87 0.21
CA GLU A 275 31.96 26.10 -1.07
C GLU A 275 31.20 25.41 -2.21
N GLY A 276 31.07 26.15 -3.31
CA GLY A 276 30.21 25.85 -4.44
C GLY A 276 30.59 24.56 -5.18
N VAL A 277 29.61 23.67 -5.32
CA VAL A 277 29.65 22.59 -6.31
C VAL A 277 28.65 22.94 -7.41
N LYS A 278 29.18 23.36 -8.56
CA LYS A 278 28.45 23.42 -9.83
C LYS A 278 28.06 22.00 -10.23
N ASN A 279 26.79 21.63 -10.07
CA ASN A 279 26.25 20.42 -10.68
C ASN A 279 26.16 20.62 -12.20
N LYS A 280 27.19 20.15 -12.90
CA LYS A 280 27.13 19.89 -14.33
C LYS A 280 26.32 18.60 -14.51
N ILE A 281 25.03 18.74 -14.77
CA ILE A 281 24.17 17.62 -15.16
C ILE A 281 24.70 17.10 -16.49
N ASP A 282 25.27 15.91 -16.46
CA ASP A 282 25.74 15.20 -17.65
C ASP A 282 24.53 14.64 -18.41
N ARG A 283 24.08 15.42 -19.42
CA ARG A 283 22.98 15.06 -20.34
C ARG A 283 23.29 13.83 -21.23
N SER A 284 24.47 13.22 -21.13
CA SER A 284 24.79 12.00 -21.89
C SER A 284 24.06 10.74 -21.40
N ARG A 285 23.40 10.79 -20.23
CA ARG A 285 22.62 9.65 -19.69
C ARG A 285 21.14 9.64 -20.08
N GLU A 286 20.56 10.77 -20.48
CA GLU A 286 19.17 10.83 -20.97
C GLU A 286 19.02 10.19 -22.35
N HIS A 287 19.99 10.37 -23.25
CA HIS A 287 19.96 9.75 -24.59
C HIS A 287 20.04 8.22 -24.56
N ARG A 288 20.58 7.61 -23.49
CA ARG A 288 20.74 6.16 -23.37
C ARG A 288 19.44 5.43 -23.03
N TRP A 289 18.43 6.12 -22.48
CA TRP A 289 17.12 5.53 -22.17
C TRP A 289 16.23 5.43 -23.41
N THR A 290 16.22 6.43 -24.29
CA THR A 290 15.42 6.45 -25.53
C THR A 290 15.95 5.49 -26.61
N GLU A 291 17.26 5.25 -26.68
CA GLU A 291 17.84 4.32 -27.66
C GLU A 291 17.63 2.84 -27.30
N LYS A 292 17.50 2.50 -26.00
CA LYS A 292 17.33 1.11 -25.56
C LYS A 292 15.89 0.58 -25.74
N CYS A 293 14.89 1.47 -25.75
CA CYS A 293 13.52 1.11 -26.12
C CYS A 293 13.34 0.99 -27.65
N SER A 294 14.11 1.73 -28.44
CA SER A 294 13.99 1.78 -29.91
C SER A 294 14.78 0.69 -30.66
N SER A 295 15.79 0.07 -30.03
CA SER A 295 16.70 -0.89 -30.68
C SER A 295 16.29 -2.37 -30.61
N VAL A 296 15.13 -2.69 -30.03
CA VAL A 296 14.62 -4.08 -29.95
C VAL A 296 13.80 -4.48 -31.21
N GLY A 297 13.66 -3.58 -32.19
CA GLY A 297 12.82 -3.80 -33.40
C GLY A 297 13.55 -4.17 -34.70
N LYS A 298 14.85 -4.47 -34.70
CA LYS A 298 15.56 -4.91 -35.92
C LYS A 298 16.57 -6.02 -35.63
N LYS A 299 16.09 -7.27 -35.67
CA LYS A 299 16.83 -8.47 -36.14
C LYS A 299 15.92 -9.69 -36.02
N THR A 300 15.13 -9.89 -37.08
CA THR A 300 14.80 -11.12 -37.83
C THR A 300 13.56 -10.79 -38.64
#